data_AF-A0A1W9SYF4-F1
#
_entry.id   AF-A0A1W9SYF4-F1
#
_cell.length_a   1.000
_cell.length_b   1.000
_cell.length_c   1.000
_cell.angle_alpha   90.00
_cell.angle_beta   90.00
_cell.angle_gamma   90.00
#
_symmetry.space_group_name_H-M   'P 1'
#
loop_
_entity.id
_entity.type
_entity.pdbx_description
1 polymer ?
#
loop_
_entity_poly.entity_id
_entity_poly.type
_entity_poly.pdbx_seq_one_letter_code
_entity_poly.pdbx_strand_id
1 'polypeptide(L)'
;MIQKFASIKLTFYLLLIIIALMSIGIGLSFFPEYKQAMKIMNNTVIYDWIKNTWHVTLTLWVIIIIFVSLLLFINTALCNIINQLAAAVKIGNFRAWSFFIIHILFLSKNESYTFKNYTIKIKNIQFIDNPEFLKIKDFKKSKQVLTRKNFHIKQNFAQIILLKNNREISTQKAYFLKPMTYKSLRITITNFVTKTINKSKNADGVQNTNEKEELSVVLTITKNAFVPFFFTVYGFLIISLICFVVITWKPRI
;
A
#
# COMPACT_ATOMS: atom_id res chain seq x y z
N MET A 1 14.91 21.92 27.45
CA MET A 1 13.52 21.67 26.99
C MET A 1 13.40 20.48 26.04
N ILE A 2 14.29 20.38 25.03
CA ILE A 2 14.30 19.31 24.00
C ILE A 2 14.36 17.89 24.59
N GLN A 3 15.09 17.66 25.69
CA GLN A 3 15.16 16.34 26.34
C GLN A 3 13.79 15.83 26.85
N LYS A 4 12.86 16.72 27.24
CA LYS A 4 11.51 16.31 27.66
C LYS A 4 10.69 15.78 26.48
N PHE A 5 10.92 16.32 25.27
CA PHE A 5 10.29 15.86 24.03
C PHE A 5 10.87 14.55 23.50
N ALA A 6 12.05 14.12 23.96
CA ALA A 6 12.67 12.85 23.61
C ALA A 6 12.48 11.79 24.72
N SER A 7 11.35 11.83 25.43
CA SER A 7 11.04 10.91 26.52
C SER A 7 10.28 9.68 26.03
N ILE A 8 10.72 8.50 26.47
CA ILE A 8 10.04 7.21 26.27
C ILE A 8 8.62 7.23 26.86
N LYS A 9 8.41 7.96 27.98
CA LYS A 9 7.08 8.11 28.60
C LYS A 9 6.10 8.80 27.64
N LEU A 10 6.56 9.85 26.94
CA LEU A 10 5.75 10.56 25.96
C LEU A 10 5.42 9.66 24.76
N THR A 11 6.38 8.87 24.27
CA THR A 11 6.14 7.88 23.21
C THR A 11 5.02 6.91 23.60
N PHE A 12 5.07 6.40 24.83
CA PHE A 12 4.08 5.46 25.34
C PHE A 12 2.68 6.08 25.41
N TYR A 13 2.55 7.30 25.95
CA TYR A 13 1.26 7.99 25.99
C TYR A 13 0.71 8.30 24.59
N LEU A 14 1.56 8.77 23.66
CA LEU A 14 1.15 9.03 22.28
C LEU A 14 0.68 7.75 21.57
N LEU A 15 1.35 6.61 21.83
CA LEU A 15 0.95 5.31 21.31
C LEU A 15 -0.43 4.90 21.85
N LEU A 16 -0.66 5.02 23.17
CA LEU A 16 -1.97 4.74 23.77
C LEU A 16 -3.08 5.63 23.19
N ILE A 17 -2.80 6.92 23.00
CA ILE A 17 -3.75 7.86 22.39
C ILE A 17 -4.06 7.43 20.95
N ILE A 18 -3.06 7.05 20.15
CA ILE A 18 -3.30 6.54 18.78
C ILE A 18 -4.16 5.27 18.81
N ILE A 19 -3.89 4.33 19.71
CA ILE A 19 -4.70 3.11 19.86
C ILE A 19 -6.15 3.45 20.20
N ALA A 20 -6.37 4.38 21.13
CA ALA A 20 -7.70 4.85 21.49
C ALA A 20 -8.41 5.54 20.31
N LEU A 21 -7.72 6.43 19.59
CA LEU A 21 -8.25 7.11 18.41
C LEU A 21 -8.59 6.12 17.28
N MET A 22 -7.76 5.11 17.05
CA MET A 22 -8.05 4.06 16.06
C MET A 22 -9.27 3.24 16.47
N SER A 23 -9.43 2.94 17.76
CA SER A 23 -10.61 2.25 18.29
C SER A 23 -11.88 3.09 18.11
N ILE A 24 -11.82 4.41 18.31
CA ILE A 24 -12.90 5.34 17.98
C ILE A 24 -13.22 5.29 16.48
N GLY A 25 -12.20 5.23 15.61
CA GLY A 25 -12.39 5.07 14.16
C GLY A 25 -13.15 3.80 13.79
N ILE A 26 -12.83 2.68 14.45
CA ILE A 26 -13.57 1.42 14.28
C ILE A 26 -15.02 1.61 14.73
N GLY A 27 -15.25 2.24 15.88
CA GLY A 27 -16.58 2.59 16.39
C GLY A 27 -17.39 3.43 15.39
N LEU A 28 -16.79 4.50 14.86
CA LEU A 28 -17.39 5.37 13.85
C LEU A 28 -17.76 4.60 12.58
N SER A 29 -16.99 3.57 12.20
CA SER A 29 -17.25 2.78 10.99
C SER A 29 -18.54 1.93 11.03
N PHE A 30 -19.11 1.70 12.22
CA PHE A 30 -20.38 0.99 12.37
C PHE A 30 -21.59 1.85 12.00
N PHE A 31 -21.47 3.18 12.06
CA PHE A 31 -22.55 4.08 11.69
C PHE A 31 -22.61 4.24 10.16
N PRO A 32 -23.79 4.05 9.53
CA PRO A 32 -23.92 4.11 8.07
C PRO A 32 -23.41 5.41 7.44
N GLU A 33 -23.64 6.53 8.12
CA GLU A 33 -23.23 7.88 7.68
C GLU A 33 -21.70 7.98 7.51
N TYR A 34 -20.94 7.56 8.51
CA TYR A 34 -19.47 7.62 8.45
C TYR A 34 -18.86 6.50 7.61
N LYS A 35 -19.52 5.35 7.51
CA LYS A 35 -19.04 4.19 6.73
C LYS A 35 -18.82 4.54 5.26
N GLN A 36 -19.74 5.29 4.65
CA GLN A 36 -19.59 5.75 3.27
C GLN A 36 -18.43 6.74 3.14
N ALA A 37 -18.34 7.72 4.05
CA ALA A 37 -17.28 8.73 4.04
C ALA A 37 -15.88 8.11 4.22
N MET A 38 -15.71 7.14 5.11
CA MET A 38 -14.46 6.39 5.28
C MET A 38 -14.11 5.53 4.06
N LYS A 39 -15.12 4.93 3.39
CA LYS A 39 -14.88 4.20 2.14
C LYS A 39 -14.38 5.13 1.04
N ILE A 40 -14.89 6.36 0.97
CA ILE A 40 -14.39 7.38 0.03
C ILE A 40 -12.96 7.77 0.42
N MET A 41 -12.70 8.04 1.71
CA MET A 41 -11.37 8.37 2.25
C MET A 41 -10.29 7.39 1.79
N ASN A 42 -10.56 6.08 1.87
CA ASN A 42 -9.61 5.04 1.48
C ASN A 42 -9.28 5.00 -0.03
N ASN A 43 -10.07 5.66 -0.87
CA ASN A 43 -9.94 5.64 -2.33
C ASN A 43 -9.55 7.00 -2.93
N THR A 44 -9.25 8.00 -2.09
CA THR A 44 -8.93 9.37 -2.50
C THR A 44 -7.72 9.88 -1.72
N VAL A 45 -7.04 10.90 -2.24
CA VAL A 45 -5.98 11.60 -1.49
C VAL A 45 -6.59 12.27 -0.27
N ILE A 46 -5.91 12.24 0.88
CA ILE A 46 -6.46 12.73 2.15
C ILE A 46 -6.84 14.21 2.10
N TYR A 47 -6.08 15.02 1.35
CA TYR A 47 -6.36 16.44 1.12
C TYR A 47 -7.69 16.64 0.38
N ASP A 48 -7.88 15.93 -0.73
CA ASP A 48 -9.12 15.99 -1.51
C ASP A 48 -10.32 15.50 -0.70
N TRP A 49 -10.09 14.48 0.14
CA TRP A 49 -11.13 13.97 1.03
C TRP A 49 -11.53 14.99 2.10
N ILE A 50 -10.58 15.63 2.79
CA ILE A 50 -10.84 16.65 3.82
C ILE A 50 -11.61 17.83 3.21
N LYS A 51 -11.26 18.25 2.00
CA LYS A 51 -11.90 19.39 1.34
C LYS A 51 -13.36 19.11 0.94
N ASN A 52 -13.68 17.86 0.59
CA ASN A 52 -14.96 17.47 0.02
C ASN A 52 -15.90 16.75 1.01
N THR A 53 -15.44 16.44 2.23
CA THR A 53 -16.26 15.74 3.22
C THR A 53 -17.16 16.72 3.99
N TRP A 54 -18.42 16.33 4.20
CA TRP A 54 -19.40 17.11 4.95
C TRP A 54 -19.44 16.73 6.44
N HIS A 55 -18.76 15.66 6.83
CA HIS A 55 -18.79 15.12 8.19
C HIS A 55 -17.71 15.74 9.09
N VAL A 56 -18.03 16.87 9.72
CA VAL A 56 -17.13 17.62 10.61
C VAL A 56 -16.48 16.74 11.68
N THR A 57 -17.25 15.86 12.33
CA THR A 57 -16.76 14.94 13.37
C THR A 57 -15.65 14.02 12.85
N LEU A 58 -15.84 13.46 11.65
CA LEU A 58 -14.88 12.55 11.04
C LEU A 58 -13.63 13.29 10.58
N THR A 59 -13.78 14.50 10.05
CA THR A 59 -12.66 15.38 9.69
C THR A 59 -11.80 15.72 10.91
N LEU A 60 -12.44 16.13 12.01
CA LEU A 60 -11.76 16.48 13.25
C LEU A 60 -11.02 15.27 13.83
N TRP A 61 -11.63 14.09 13.80
CA TRP A 61 -10.98 12.83 14.20
C TRP A 61 -9.73 12.53 13.35
N VAL A 62 -9.80 12.65 12.02
CA VAL A 62 -8.63 12.47 11.13
C VAL A 62 -7.52 13.47 11.45
N ILE A 63 -7.86 14.75 11.63
CA ILE A 63 -6.88 15.80 11.95
C ILE A 63 -6.17 15.48 13.28
N ILE A 64 -6.91 15.06 14.30
CA ILE A 64 -6.32 14.66 15.58
C ILE A 64 -5.37 13.47 15.40
N ILE A 65 -5.77 12.44 14.65
CA ILE A 65 -4.89 11.29 14.37
C ILE A 65 -3.60 11.72 13.67
N ILE A 66 -3.70 12.57 12.64
CA ILE A 66 -2.54 13.08 11.91
C ILE A 66 -1.63 13.86 12.85
N PHE A 67 -2.19 14.73 13.68
CA PHE A 67 -1.42 15.53 14.62
C PHE A 67 -0.70 14.67 15.67
N VAL A 68 -1.40 13.71 16.30
CA VAL A 68 -0.80 12.80 17.28
C VAL A 68 0.25 11.89 16.63
N SER A 69 0.01 11.41 15.41
CA SER A 69 0.98 10.61 14.65
C SER A 69 2.23 11.41 14.30
N LEU A 70 2.09 12.69 13.92
CA LEU A 70 3.20 13.60 13.68
C LEU A 70 4.01 13.85 14.97
N LEU A 71 3.34 14.07 16.10
CA LEU A 71 4.00 14.20 17.39
C LEU A 71 4.75 12.92 17.77
N LEU A 72 4.16 11.75 17.56
CA LEU A 72 4.82 10.46 17.82
C LEU A 72 6.05 10.30 16.92
N PHE A 73 5.93 10.66 15.64
CA PHE A 73 7.04 10.62 14.69
C PHE A 73 8.19 11.53 15.12
N ILE A 74 7.91 12.79 15.46
CA ILE A 74 8.92 13.75 15.92
C ILE A 74 9.57 13.26 17.22
N ASN A 75 8.77 12.81 18.19
CA ASN A 75 9.27 12.27 19.45
C ASN A 75 10.17 11.04 19.23
N THR A 76 9.78 10.13 18.34
CA THR A 76 10.57 8.94 17.99
C THR A 76 11.86 9.33 17.28
N ALA A 77 11.81 10.26 16.32
CA ALA A 77 12.97 10.76 15.60
C ALA A 77 13.97 11.44 16.56
N LEU A 78 13.49 12.30 17.46
CA LEU A 78 14.32 12.96 18.47
C LEU A 78 14.90 11.93 19.46
N CYS A 79 14.12 10.95 19.91
CA CYS A 79 14.63 9.88 20.78
C CYS A 79 15.70 9.04 20.08
N ASN A 80 15.52 8.76 18.79
CA ASN A 80 16.51 8.03 17.98
C ASN A 80 17.80 8.85 17.81
N ILE A 81 17.69 10.12 17.42
CA ILE A 81 18.86 11.00 17.21
C ILE A 81 19.58 11.32 18.54
N ILE A 82 18.87 11.63 19.60
CA ILE A 82 19.52 12.11 20.84
C ILE A 82 20.05 10.95 21.67
N ASN A 83 19.25 9.88 21.83
CA ASN A 83 19.60 8.82 22.77
C ASN A 83 20.28 7.65 22.06
N GLN A 84 19.76 7.20 20.92
CA GLN A 84 20.29 6.01 20.25
C GLN A 84 21.54 6.31 19.42
N LEU A 85 21.60 7.41 18.68
CA LEU A 85 22.81 7.78 17.94
C LEU A 85 23.95 8.14 18.90
N ALA A 86 23.68 8.92 19.96
CA ALA A 86 24.70 9.24 20.95
C ALA A 86 25.22 7.99 21.68
N ALA A 87 24.33 7.05 22.04
CA ALA A 87 24.74 5.78 22.64
C ALA A 87 25.50 4.87 21.66
N ALA A 88 25.07 4.81 20.39
CA ALA A 88 25.72 4.00 19.36
C ALA A 88 27.13 4.51 19.03
N VAL A 89 27.31 5.83 18.96
CA VAL A 89 28.61 6.47 18.74
C VAL A 89 29.52 6.29 19.96
N LYS A 90 28.98 6.39 21.18
CA LYS A 90 29.79 6.34 22.41
C LYS A 90 30.19 4.92 22.82
N ILE A 91 29.33 3.92 22.58
CA ILE A 91 29.52 2.56 23.12
C ILE A 91 30.02 1.60 22.03
N GLY A 92 29.87 1.92 20.73
CA GLY A 92 30.34 1.07 19.62
C GLY A 92 29.68 -0.32 19.55
N ASN A 93 28.63 -0.56 20.34
CA ASN A 93 28.03 -1.89 20.45
C ASN A 93 27.14 -2.19 19.24
N PHE A 94 27.43 -3.30 18.56
CA PHE A 94 26.71 -3.81 17.40
C PHE A 94 25.19 -3.89 17.62
N ARG A 95 24.76 -4.15 18.86
CA ARG A 95 23.33 -4.23 19.20
C ARG A 95 22.62 -2.87 19.07
N ALA A 96 23.27 -1.77 19.43
CA ALA A 96 22.73 -0.42 19.28
C ALA A 96 22.69 0.00 17.80
N TRP A 97 23.73 -0.35 17.04
CA TRP A 97 23.77 -0.15 15.58
C TRP A 97 22.68 -0.93 14.85
N SER A 98 22.37 -2.16 15.27
CA SER A 98 21.29 -2.95 14.68
C SER A 98 19.92 -2.28 14.83
N PHE A 99 19.62 -1.69 15.99
CA PHE A 99 18.33 -1.00 16.20
C PHE A 99 18.20 0.26 15.35
N PHE A 100 19.31 1.01 15.19
CA PHE A 100 19.37 2.20 14.35
C PHE A 100 19.18 1.86 12.86
N ILE A 101 19.86 0.83 12.35
CA ILE A 101 19.75 0.37 10.96
C ILE A 101 18.33 -0.12 10.66
N ILE A 102 17.68 -0.84 11.57
CA ILE A 102 16.28 -1.28 11.39
C ILE A 102 15.33 -0.08 11.25
N HIS A 103 15.54 1.00 12.01
CA HIS A 103 14.72 2.21 11.92
C HIS A 103 14.95 2.98 10.61
N ILE A 104 16.20 3.07 10.14
CA ILE A 104 16.51 3.67 8.82
C ILE A 104 15.91 2.85 7.68
N LEU A 105 15.94 1.51 7.77
CA LEU A 105 15.32 0.62 6.78
C LEU A 105 13.80 0.78 6.71
N PHE A 106 13.15 1.12 7.83
CA PHE A 106 11.72 1.45 7.86
C PHE A 106 11.41 2.80 7.16
N LEU A 107 12.33 3.75 7.20
CA LEU A 107 12.21 5.07 6.56
C LEU A 107 12.55 5.06 5.06
N SER A 108 13.40 4.14 4.61
CA SER A 108 14.00 4.18 3.26
C SER A 108 13.21 3.47 2.15
N LYS A 109 11.99 3.01 2.38
CA LYS A 109 11.30 2.16 1.39
C LYS A 109 10.50 2.98 0.37
N ASN A 110 11.20 3.59 -0.58
CA ASN A 110 10.60 4.12 -1.80
C ASN A 110 11.25 3.50 -3.05
N GLU A 111 10.37 3.21 -4.00
CA GLU A 111 10.60 2.98 -5.43
C GLU A 111 11.10 1.61 -5.94
N SER A 112 10.63 1.35 -7.16
CA SER A 112 10.40 0.05 -7.80
C SER A 112 11.63 -0.50 -8.51
N TYR A 113 11.78 -1.83 -8.44
CA TYR A 113 12.90 -2.58 -9.01
C TYR A 113 12.50 -3.44 -10.22
N THR A 114 13.45 -3.63 -11.13
CA THR A 114 13.54 -4.78 -12.04
C THR A 114 13.63 -6.07 -11.22
N PHE A 115 12.73 -7.01 -11.49
CA PHE A 115 12.50 -8.14 -10.59
C PHE A 115 13.39 -9.37 -10.88
N LYS A 116 14.70 -9.26 -10.60
CA LYS A 116 15.68 -10.38 -10.66
C LYS A 116 15.67 -11.16 -12.01
N ASN A 117 15.81 -12.50 -11.94
CA ASN A 117 15.83 -13.46 -13.06
C ASN A 117 14.43 -13.90 -13.53
N TYR A 118 13.37 -13.22 -13.10
CA TYR A 118 12.02 -13.58 -13.53
C TYR A 118 11.61 -12.73 -14.72
N THR A 119 11.18 -13.39 -15.80
CA THR A 119 10.60 -12.72 -16.96
C THR A 119 9.12 -13.02 -16.99
N ILE A 120 8.30 -11.98 -17.09
CA ILE A 120 6.85 -12.11 -17.16
C ILE A 120 6.45 -11.93 -18.62
N LYS A 121 5.81 -12.95 -19.21
CA LYS A 121 5.23 -12.88 -20.55
C LYS A 121 3.71 -12.98 -20.45
N ILE A 122 3.02 -12.17 -21.24
CA ILE A 122 1.57 -12.24 -21.37
C ILE A 122 1.29 -13.12 -22.60
N LYS A 123 0.67 -14.29 -22.39
CA LYS A 123 0.37 -15.25 -23.46
C LYS A 123 -0.91 -14.90 -24.20
N ASN A 124 -1.93 -14.54 -23.44
CA ASN A 124 -3.26 -14.27 -23.95
C ASN A 124 -3.93 -13.23 -23.04
N ILE A 125 -4.70 -12.32 -23.63
CA ILE A 125 -5.52 -11.37 -22.91
C ILE A 125 -6.95 -11.59 -23.42
N GLN A 126 -7.85 -11.90 -22.50
CA GLN A 126 -9.27 -12.01 -22.79
C GLN A 126 -9.98 -10.84 -22.11
N PHE A 127 -10.63 -10.03 -22.92
CA PHE A 127 -11.49 -8.94 -22.49
C PHE A 127 -12.80 -9.07 -23.26
N ILE A 128 -13.87 -9.43 -22.56
CA ILE A 128 -15.17 -9.72 -23.18
C ILE A 128 -16.14 -8.54 -23.13
N ASP A 129 -15.83 -7.53 -22.31
CA ASP A 129 -16.67 -6.36 -22.13
C ASP A 129 -16.48 -5.34 -23.25
N ASN A 130 -17.26 -4.26 -23.21
CA ASN A 130 -17.21 -3.22 -24.23
C ASN A 130 -15.80 -2.55 -24.26
N PRO A 131 -15.07 -2.62 -25.40
CA PRO A 131 -13.72 -2.06 -25.51
C PRO A 131 -13.69 -0.52 -25.35
N GLU A 132 -14.82 0.16 -25.56
CA GLU A 132 -14.94 1.61 -25.32
C GLU A 132 -14.64 1.98 -23.86
N PHE A 133 -14.84 1.06 -22.92
CA PHE A 133 -14.48 1.28 -21.51
C PHE A 133 -12.97 1.50 -21.31
N LEU A 134 -12.14 0.97 -22.20
CA LEU A 134 -10.69 1.12 -22.16
C LEU A 134 -10.22 2.50 -22.65
N LYS A 135 -11.07 3.20 -23.41
CA LYS A 135 -10.76 4.53 -23.99
C LYS A 135 -11.16 5.69 -23.08
N ILE A 136 -11.92 5.42 -22.01
CA ILE A 136 -12.38 6.46 -21.08
C ILE A 136 -11.20 6.99 -20.26
N LYS A 137 -10.74 8.21 -20.59
CA LYS A 137 -9.68 8.92 -19.86
C LYS A 137 -10.15 9.52 -18.53
N ASP A 138 -11.44 9.81 -18.39
CA ASP A 138 -12.01 10.40 -17.18
C ASP A 138 -12.19 9.32 -16.09
N PHE A 139 -11.47 9.48 -14.99
CA PHE A 139 -11.50 8.57 -13.85
C PHE A 139 -12.89 8.39 -13.23
N LYS A 140 -13.72 9.45 -13.16
CA LYS A 140 -15.07 9.35 -12.57
C LYS A 140 -15.97 8.47 -13.45
N LYS A 141 -15.95 8.69 -14.76
CA LYS A 141 -16.70 7.88 -15.73
C LYS A 141 -16.19 6.44 -15.79
N SER A 142 -14.87 6.25 -15.74
CA SER A 142 -14.25 4.92 -15.66
C SER A 142 -14.78 4.12 -14.45
N LYS A 143 -14.85 4.73 -13.26
CA LYS A 143 -15.45 4.07 -12.08
C LYS A 143 -16.92 3.70 -12.25
N GLN A 144 -17.70 4.52 -12.96
CA GLN A 144 -19.12 4.26 -13.20
C GLN A 144 -19.35 3.08 -14.16
N VAL A 145 -18.44 2.84 -15.12
CA VAL A 145 -18.53 1.67 -16.00
C VAL A 145 -18.00 0.39 -15.34
N LEU A 146 -17.16 0.48 -14.31
CA LEU A 146 -16.63 -0.66 -13.54
C LEU A 146 -17.66 -1.21 -12.52
N THR A 147 -18.89 -1.46 -12.96
CA THR A 147 -19.92 -2.12 -12.13
C THR A 147 -20.00 -3.61 -12.45
N ARG A 148 -20.56 -4.42 -11.54
CA ARG A 148 -20.74 -5.87 -11.76
C ARG A 148 -21.61 -6.21 -12.99
N LYS A 149 -22.43 -5.27 -13.46
CA LYS A 149 -23.29 -5.45 -14.65
C LYS A 149 -22.53 -5.20 -15.96
N ASN A 150 -21.61 -4.23 -15.95
CA ASN A 150 -20.92 -3.77 -17.14
C ASN A 150 -19.50 -4.34 -17.25
N PHE A 151 -18.93 -4.82 -16.14
CA PHE A 151 -17.57 -5.34 -16.08
C PHE A 151 -17.53 -6.73 -15.45
N HIS A 152 -17.26 -7.75 -16.27
CA HIS A 152 -17.25 -9.14 -15.85
C HIS A 152 -15.87 -9.54 -15.29
N ILE A 153 -15.63 -9.17 -14.03
CA ILE A 153 -14.38 -9.39 -13.27
C ILE A 153 -13.82 -10.82 -13.39
N LYS A 154 -14.69 -11.84 -13.46
CA LYS A 154 -14.31 -13.25 -13.53
C LYS A 154 -13.99 -13.75 -14.95
N GLN A 155 -14.37 -13.01 -15.97
CA GLN A 155 -14.21 -13.40 -17.37
C GLN A 155 -13.08 -12.61 -18.05
N ASN A 156 -12.79 -11.40 -17.57
CA ASN A 156 -11.61 -10.65 -18.02
C ASN A 156 -10.35 -11.12 -17.31
N PHE A 157 -9.38 -11.62 -18.07
CA PHE A 157 -8.12 -12.10 -17.53
C PHE A 157 -6.95 -11.89 -18.49
N ALA A 158 -5.75 -11.86 -17.92
CA ALA A 158 -4.52 -12.05 -18.66
C ALA A 158 -3.89 -13.37 -18.23
N GLN A 159 -3.53 -14.21 -19.20
CA GLN A 159 -2.75 -15.41 -18.97
C GLN A 159 -1.28 -15.02 -18.91
N ILE A 160 -0.71 -15.14 -17.71
CA ILE A 160 0.64 -14.71 -17.40
C ILE A 160 1.52 -15.96 -17.29
N ILE A 161 2.58 -15.98 -18.10
CA ILE A 161 3.66 -16.95 -18.02
C ILE A 161 4.79 -16.30 -17.22
N LEU A 162 5.13 -16.93 -16.10
CA LEU A 162 6.32 -16.59 -15.34
C LEU A 162 7.46 -17.51 -15.78
N LEU A 163 8.54 -16.91 -16.26
CA LEU A 163 9.77 -17.57 -16.64
C LEU A 163 10.84 -17.29 -15.59
N LYS A 164 11.74 -18.25 -15.36
CA LYS A 164 12.97 -18.06 -14.60
C LYS A 164 14.13 -18.61 -15.42
N ASN A 165 15.13 -17.77 -15.72
CA ASN A 165 16.23 -18.15 -16.62
C ASN A 165 15.70 -18.73 -17.96
N ASN A 166 14.70 -18.08 -18.55
CA ASN A 166 14.04 -18.48 -19.80
C ASN A 166 13.29 -19.84 -19.77
N ARG A 167 13.18 -20.50 -18.61
CA ARG A 167 12.33 -21.70 -18.42
C ARG A 167 10.99 -21.32 -17.78
N GLU A 168 9.91 -21.86 -18.31
CA GLU A 168 8.57 -21.68 -17.76
C GLU A 168 8.45 -22.37 -16.40
N ILE A 169 8.07 -21.60 -15.38
CA ILE A 169 7.90 -22.10 -14.01
C ILE A 169 6.46 -22.08 -13.55
N SER A 170 5.62 -21.22 -14.12
CA SER A 170 4.21 -21.14 -13.78
C SER A 170 3.46 -20.37 -14.86
N THR A 171 2.31 -20.92 -15.28
CA THR A 171 1.37 -20.24 -16.16
C THR A 171 0.02 -20.19 -15.47
N GLN A 172 -0.47 -18.99 -15.17
CA GLN A 172 -1.76 -18.80 -14.50
C GLN A 172 -2.52 -17.63 -15.09
N LYS A 173 -3.83 -17.65 -14.91
CA LYS A 173 -4.71 -16.52 -15.24
C LYS A 173 -4.74 -15.55 -14.06
N ALA A 174 -4.32 -14.31 -14.30
CA ALA A 174 -4.59 -13.20 -13.40
C ALA A 174 -5.92 -12.56 -13.82
N TYR A 175 -6.80 -12.31 -12.87
CA TYR A 175 -8.07 -11.63 -13.13
C TYR A 175 -8.03 -10.24 -12.50
N PHE A 176 -8.96 -9.39 -12.91
CA PHE A 176 -9.16 -8.11 -12.23
C PHE A 176 -9.48 -8.37 -10.74
N LEU A 177 -8.75 -7.74 -9.82
CA LEU A 177 -8.84 -7.94 -8.35
C LEU A 177 -8.51 -9.33 -7.80
N LYS A 178 -8.22 -10.34 -8.64
CA LYS A 178 -7.73 -11.65 -8.18
C LYS A 178 -6.28 -11.82 -8.66
N PRO A 179 -5.30 -11.49 -7.83
CA PRO A 179 -3.92 -11.53 -8.25
C PRO A 179 -3.44 -12.97 -8.46
N MET A 180 -2.54 -13.15 -9.41
CA MET A 180 -1.74 -14.36 -9.53
C MET A 180 -0.71 -14.37 -8.41
N THR A 181 -0.60 -15.48 -7.68
CA THR A 181 0.38 -15.64 -6.60
C THR A 181 1.30 -16.81 -6.90
N TYR A 182 2.61 -16.56 -6.82
CA TYR A 182 3.63 -17.60 -6.93
C TYR A 182 4.71 -17.37 -5.87
N LYS A 183 4.77 -18.23 -4.85
CA LYS A 183 5.60 -18.05 -3.64
C LYS A 183 5.32 -16.67 -3.01
N SER A 184 6.34 -15.83 -2.84
CA SER A 184 6.21 -14.47 -2.32
C SER A 184 5.82 -13.42 -3.39
N LEU A 185 5.68 -13.83 -4.66
CA LEU A 185 5.34 -12.94 -5.77
C LEU A 185 3.83 -12.86 -5.90
N ARG A 186 3.30 -11.65 -6.00
CA ARG A 186 1.90 -11.37 -6.29
C ARG A 186 1.83 -10.41 -7.49
N ILE A 187 1.26 -10.89 -8.58
CA ILE A 187 1.05 -10.12 -9.81
C ILE A 187 -0.43 -9.79 -9.91
N THR A 188 -0.77 -8.51 -9.94
CA THR A 188 -2.15 -8.02 -9.98
C THR A 188 -2.37 -7.26 -11.27
N ILE A 189 -3.47 -7.52 -11.97
CA ILE A 189 -3.91 -6.66 -13.08
C ILE A 189 -4.52 -5.41 -12.46
N THR A 190 -3.97 -4.25 -12.77
CA THR A 190 -4.51 -2.97 -12.33
C THR A 190 -5.36 -2.31 -13.40
N ASN A 191 -5.02 -2.51 -14.68
CA ASN A 191 -5.82 -1.97 -15.77
C ASN A 191 -5.69 -2.78 -17.07
N PHE A 192 -6.71 -2.68 -17.92
CA PHE A 192 -6.66 -3.06 -19.33
C PHE A 192 -6.53 -1.76 -20.14
N VAL A 193 -5.71 -1.75 -21.17
CA VAL A 193 -5.47 -0.57 -22.01
C VAL A 193 -5.37 -0.98 -23.47
N THR A 194 -5.87 -0.16 -24.38
CA THR A 194 -5.62 -0.33 -25.82
C THR A 194 -4.38 0.47 -26.18
N LYS A 195 -3.41 -0.19 -26.82
CA LYS A 195 -2.22 0.47 -27.36
C LYS A 195 -2.33 0.51 -28.87
N THR A 196 -2.33 1.71 -29.44
CA THR A 196 -2.20 1.89 -30.89
C THR A 196 -0.76 1.57 -31.27
N ILE A 197 -0.57 0.55 -32.11
CA ILE A 197 0.75 0.21 -32.63
C ILE A 197 0.85 0.77 -34.04
N ASN A 198 1.65 1.82 -34.18
CA ASN A 198 2.05 2.31 -35.49
C ASN A 198 3.02 1.28 -36.07
N LYS A 199 2.58 0.50 -37.06
CA LYS A 199 3.51 -0.34 -37.82
C LYS A 199 4.52 0.60 -38.49
N SER A 200 5.78 0.43 -38.14
CA SER A 200 6.90 1.19 -38.71
C SER A 200 6.83 1.12 -40.24
N LYS A 201 7.07 2.28 -40.88
CA LYS A 201 7.11 2.44 -42.33
C LYS A 201 7.96 1.33 -42.96
N ASN A 202 7.38 0.63 -43.93
CA ASN A 202 8.17 -0.17 -44.88
C ASN A 202 9.05 0.80 -45.71
N ALA A 203 10.20 0.32 -46.16
CA ALA A 203 11.20 1.10 -46.90
C ALA A 203 10.69 1.77 -48.19
N ASP A 204 9.52 1.36 -48.68
CA ASP A 204 8.92 1.83 -49.95
C ASP A 204 8.05 3.09 -49.82
N GLY A 205 8.08 3.80 -48.70
CA GLY A 205 7.48 5.15 -48.58
C GLY A 205 5.94 5.22 -48.64
N VAL A 206 5.23 4.14 -48.98
CA VAL A 206 3.77 4.08 -49.01
C VAL A 206 3.23 3.93 -47.59
N GLN A 207 2.68 5.02 -47.05
CA GLN A 207 2.01 5.05 -45.74
C GLN A 207 0.60 4.47 -45.86
N ASN A 208 0.46 3.16 -45.67
CA ASN A 208 -0.83 2.57 -45.29
C ASN A 208 -0.93 2.57 -43.77
N THR A 209 -1.40 3.67 -43.19
CA THR A 209 -1.68 3.83 -41.76
C THR A 209 -2.95 3.07 -41.36
N ASN A 210 -2.87 1.75 -41.40
CA ASN A 210 -3.84 0.92 -40.69
C ASN A 210 -3.44 0.89 -39.22
N GLU A 211 -3.98 1.84 -38.44
CA GLU A 211 -3.88 1.83 -36.99
C GLU A 211 -4.53 0.56 -36.44
N LYS A 212 -3.71 -0.37 -35.94
CA LYS A 212 -4.21 -1.54 -35.24
C LYS A 212 -4.14 -1.27 -33.74
N GLU A 213 -5.30 -1.22 -33.11
CA GLU A 213 -5.40 -1.22 -31.65
C GLU A 213 -5.11 -2.62 -31.12
N GLU A 214 -4.08 -2.76 -30.29
CA GLU A 214 -3.79 -4.01 -29.58
C GLU A 214 -4.15 -3.88 -28.11
N LEU A 215 -4.84 -4.90 -27.59
CA LEU A 215 -5.18 -4.98 -26.19
C LEU A 215 -3.91 -5.27 -25.37
N SER A 216 -3.71 -4.50 -24.30
CA SER A 216 -2.58 -4.58 -23.39
C SER A 216 -3.07 -4.54 -21.94
N VAL A 217 -2.26 -5.03 -21.00
CA VAL A 217 -2.57 -4.99 -19.57
C VAL A 217 -1.48 -4.32 -18.76
N VAL A 218 -1.89 -3.55 -17.78
CA VAL A 218 -1.01 -2.96 -16.78
C VAL A 218 -0.97 -3.90 -15.58
N LEU A 219 0.23 -4.35 -15.23
CA LEU A 219 0.48 -5.28 -14.15
C LEU A 219 1.22 -4.59 -13.01
N THR A 220 0.77 -4.81 -11.79
CA THR A 220 1.51 -4.44 -10.58
C THR A 220 2.08 -5.69 -9.94
N ILE A 221 3.40 -5.74 -9.88
CA ILE A 221 4.17 -6.84 -9.31
C ILE A 221 4.57 -6.44 -7.90
N THR A 222 4.14 -7.22 -6.92
CA THR A 222 4.50 -7.02 -5.52
C THR A 222 5.22 -8.27 -5.02
N LYS A 223 6.34 -8.06 -4.32
CA LYS A 223 6.98 -9.12 -3.55
C LYS A 223 7.00 -8.69 -2.12
N ASN A 224 6.19 -9.35 -1.32
CA ASN A 224 6.08 -8.97 0.07
C ASN A 224 6.63 -10.08 0.96
N ALA A 225 7.96 -10.23 0.91
CA ALA A 225 8.70 -11.12 1.81
C ALA A 225 8.58 -10.68 3.28
N PHE A 226 8.17 -9.44 3.52
CA PHE A 226 8.03 -8.86 4.85
C PHE A 226 6.64 -9.02 5.45
N VAL A 227 5.63 -9.55 4.74
CA VAL A 227 4.31 -9.81 5.31
C VAL A 227 4.39 -10.67 6.57
N PRO A 228 5.03 -11.86 6.57
CA PRO A 228 5.12 -12.67 7.78
C PRO A 228 5.88 -11.94 8.88
N PHE A 229 7.02 -11.31 8.56
CA PHE A 229 7.80 -10.53 9.53
C PHE A 229 6.98 -9.40 10.17
N PHE A 230 6.24 -8.64 9.37
CA PHE A 230 5.36 -7.56 9.82
C PHE A 230 4.31 -8.09 10.79
N PHE A 231 3.60 -9.16 10.44
CA PHE A 231 2.58 -9.74 11.32
C PHE A 231 3.20 -10.34 12.59
N THR A 232 4.38 -10.93 12.52
CA THR A 232 5.12 -11.41 13.69
C THR A 232 5.47 -10.25 14.62
N VAL A 233 6.09 -9.19 14.11
CA VAL A 233 6.46 -8.00 14.91
C VAL A 233 5.22 -7.33 15.49
N TYR A 234 4.15 -7.22 14.72
CA TYR A 234 2.88 -6.66 15.17
C TYR A 234 2.25 -7.51 16.28
N GLY A 235 2.28 -8.84 16.15
CA GLY A 235 1.86 -9.77 17.20
C GLY A 235 2.68 -9.60 18.48
N PHE A 236 4.01 -9.51 18.37
CA PHE A 236 4.88 -9.23 19.52
C PHE A 236 4.58 -7.88 20.18
N LEU A 237 4.29 -6.85 19.39
CA LEU A 237 3.93 -5.53 19.90
C LEU A 237 2.63 -5.58 20.71
N ILE A 238 1.62 -6.30 20.22
CA ILE A 238 0.35 -6.52 20.95
C ILE A 238 0.61 -7.26 22.26
N ILE A 239 1.35 -8.37 22.23
CA ILE A 239 1.68 -9.17 23.42
C ILE A 239 2.44 -8.33 24.44
N SER A 240 3.44 -7.56 23.99
CA SER A 240 4.23 -6.66 24.84
C SER A 240 3.35 -5.60 25.52
N LEU A 241 2.41 -5.00 24.77
CA LEU A 241 1.45 -4.07 25.34
C LEU A 241 0.56 -4.73 26.39
N ILE A 242 0.05 -5.94 26.14
CA ILE A 242 -0.76 -6.68 27.12
C ILE A 242 0.05 -6.95 28.39
N CYS A 243 1.26 -7.49 28.27
CA CYS A 243 2.14 -7.73 29.42
C CYS A 243 2.45 -6.45 30.18
N PHE A 244 2.71 -5.34 29.47
CA PHE A 244 2.95 -4.04 30.09
C PHE A 244 1.75 -3.58 30.90
N VAL A 245 0.54 -3.69 30.35
CA VAL A 245 -0.70 -3.34 31.08
C VAL A 245 -0.84 -4.21 32.33
N VAL A 246 -0.67 -5.54 32.22
CA VAL A 246 -0.79 -6.46 33.37
C VAL A 246 0.22 -6.12 34.47
N ILE A 247 1.47 -5.86 34.12
CA ILE A 247 2.54 -5.55 35.09
C ILE A 247 2.33 -4.19 35.76
N THR A 248 1.84 -3.20 35.01
CA THR A 248 1.65 -1.84 35.53
C THR A 248 0.33 -1.64 36.25
N TRP A 249 -0.60 -2.61 36.17
CA TRP A 249 -1.85 -2.61 36.91
C TRP A 249 -1.60 -2.92 38.39
N LYS A 250 -1.02 -1.97 39.14
CA LYS A 250 -1.06 -2.04 40.60
C LYS A 250 -2.51 -1.82 41.04
N PRO A 251 -3.11 -2.75 41.80
CA PRO A 251 -4.38 -2.47 42.46
C PRO A 251 -4.13 -1.31 43.42
N ARG A 252 -4.86 -0.20 43.23
CA ARG A 252 -4.94 0.82 44.26
C ARG A 252 -5.72 0.19 45.41
N ILE A 253 -4.99 -0.22 46.43
CA ILE A 253 -5.50 -0.52 47.77
C ILE A 253 -5.27 0.75 48.58
#